data_AF-A0A136ILG8-F1
#
_entry.id   AF-A0A136ILG8-F1
#
_cell.length_a   1.000
_cell.length_b   1.000
_cell.length_c   1.000
_cell.angle_alpha   90.00
_cell.angle_beta   90.00
_cell.angle_gamma   90.00
#
_symmetry.space_group_name_H-M   'P 1'
#
loop_
_entity.id
_entity.type
_entity.pdbx_description
1 polymer ?
#
loop_
_entity_poly.entity_id
_entity_poly.type
_entity_poly.pdbx_seq_one_letter_code
_entity_poly.pdbx_strand_id
1 'polypeptide(L)'
;MALGVAHLVERDEHSGPVYFDLLEQVDATMAFHHQKLHWNSKDEYLPTTIRDHAGTVALADHGIDTRRKARMHWSNFHSNEECIHPRNWADSFVSLAVQFGLRDYVSHALDALMARSPLQRSLASLKSSAKVKTGRPLLMYALAPHVPLATLAPHDLVTVPVVELLLDKGLCINEKFEGRTCWQAALAWVYDMFVTKGGHPISAAGGTNRDVKAVAETRAEICLLLLKRGADVNVMVEVNDTRTLWRSLMTDSEESEKEKRHITVTVALRKSFTQWVSEGMRTRLLATIKEIEERSEAEERKKGKKVFTWKK
;
A
#
# COMPACT_ATOMS: atom_id res chain seq x y z
N MET A 1 -13.67 -6.91 -11.93
CA MET A 1 -15.15 -6.87 -11.90
C MET A 1 -15.70 -7.51 -10.61
N ALA A 2 -15.43 -8.80 -10.33
CA ALA A 2 -15.94 -9.48 -9.13
C ALA A 2 -15.62 -8.76 -7.79
N LEU A 3 -14.36 -8.34 -7.57
CA LEU A 3 -13.97 -7.62 -6.36
C LEU A 3 -14.59 -6.21 -6.24
N GLY A 4 -14.92 -5.56 -7.37
CA GLY A 4 -15.61 -4.28 -7.36
C GLY A 4 -17.08 -4.42 -6.96
N VAL A 5 -17.75 -5.49 -7.42
CA VAL A 5 -19.11 -5.83 -6.98
C VAL A 5 -19.12 -6.23 -5.51
N ALA A 6 -18.13 -7.00 -5.08
CA ALA A 6 -17.93 -7.39 -3.69
C ALA A 6 -17.86 -6.17 -2.76
N HIS A 7 -17.07 -5.15 -3.13
CA HIS A 7 -17.00 -3.90 -2.37
C HIS A 7 -18.36 -3.19 -2.24
N LEU A 8 -19.17 -3.19 -3.31
CA LEU A 8 -20.51 -2.60 -3.26
C LEU A 8 -21.45 -3.38 -2.32
N VAL A 9 -21.35 -4.71 -2.33
CA VAL A 9 -22.15 -5.59 -1.46
C VAL A 9 -21.79 -5.43 0.02
N GLU A 10 -20.51 -5.22 0.37
CA GLU A 10 -20.12 -4.93 1.75
C GLU A 10 -20.62 -3.58 2.28
N ARG A 11 -20.93 -2.62 1.39
CA ARG A 11 -21.51 -1.34 1.83
C ARG A 11 -22.96 -1.47 2.27
N ASP A 12 -23.66 -2.51 1.83
CA ASP A 12 -24.97 -2.84 2.32
C ASP A 12 -24.82 -3.63 3.63
N GLU A 13 -25.47 -3.18 4.72
CA GLU A 13 -25.36 -3.74 6.09
C GLU A 13 -25.81 -5.23 6.23
N HIS A 14 -26.03 -5.92 5.12
CA HIS A 14 -26.64 -7.25 5.03
C HIS A 14 -25.75 -8.27 4.31
N SER A 15 -24.42 -8.09 4.30
CA SER A 15 -23.45 -9.10 3.83
C SER A 15 -23.48 -10.34 4.76
N GLY A 16 -24.45 -11.23 4.52
CA GLY A 16 -24.63 -12.47 5.29
C GLY A 16 -23.50 -13.49 5.07
N PRO A 17 -23.47 -14.59 5.85
CA PRO A 17 -22.45 -15.64 5.78
C PRO A 17 -22.21 -16.20 4.37
N VAL A 18 -23.27 -16.23 3.55
CA VAL A 18 -23.21 -16.67 2.14
C VAL A 18 -22.22 -15.84 1.30
N TYR A 19 -22.08 -14.56 1.59
CA TYR A 19 -21.14 -13.69 0.88
C TYR A 19 -19.68 -14.03 1.20
N PHE A 20 -19.38 -14.36 2.46
CA PHE A 20 -18.05 -14.81 2.86
C PHE A 20 -17.72 -16.16 2.24
N ASP A 21 -18.65 -17.11 2.29
CA ASP A 21 -18.49 -18.42 1.65
C ASP A 21 -18.20 -18.26 0.16
N LEU A 22 -18.88 -17.31 -0.51
CA LEU A 22 -18.63 -17.01 -1.91
C LEU A 22 -17.21 -16.46 -2.13
N LEU A 23 -16.75 -15.50 -1.33
CA LEU A 23 -15.40 -14.96 -1.46
C LEU A 23 -14.31 -16.01 -1.17
N GLU A 24 -14.53 -16.88 -0.18
CA GLU A 24 -13.63 -18.01 0.08
C GLU A 24 -13.60 -19.01 -1.08
N GLN A 25 -14.77 -19.34 -1.64
CA GLN A 25 -14.85 -20.20 -2.82
C GLN A 25 -14.21 -19.56 -4.05
N VAL A 26 -14.33 -18.24 -4.20
CA VAL A 26 -13.67 -17.48 -5.26
C VAL A 26 -12.15 -17.54 -5.09
N ASP A 27 -11.63 -17.34 -3.87
CA ASP A 27 -10.21 -17.52 -3.53
C ASP A 27 -9.72 -18.93 -3.91
N ALA A 28 -10.41 -19.96 -3.41
CA ALA A 28 -10.07 -21.35 -3.64
C ALA A 28 -10.13 -21.76 -5.13
N THR A 29 -11.19 -21.35 -5.83
CA THR A 29 -11.40 -21.70 -7.25
C THR A 29 -10.35 -21.06 -8.14
N MET A 30 -9.99 -19.81 -7.89
CA MET A 30 -8.95 -19.12 -8.67
C MET A 30 -7.56 -19.68 -8.37
N ALA A 31 -7.25 -20.00 -7.12
CA ALA A 31 -6.02 -20.70 -6.77
C ALA A 31 -5.91 -22.04 -7.52
N PHE A 32 -7.00 -22.80 -7.56
CA PHE A 32 -7.08 -24.06 -8.31
C PHE A 32 -6.94 -23.86 -9.82
N HIS A 33 -7.66 -22.90 -10.41
CA HIS A 33 -7.60 -22.62 -11.84
C HIS A 33 -6.19 -22.18 -12.25
N HIS A 34 -5.54 -21.33 -11.45
CA HIS A 34 -4.18 -20.93 -11.68
C HIS A 34 -3.22 -22.12 -11.65
N GLN A 35 -3.39 -23.01 -10.67
CA GLN A 35 -2.62 -24.25 -10.61
C GLN A 35 -2.76 -25.08 -11.89
N LYS A 36 -3.98 -25.18 -12.43
CA LYS A 36 -4.27 -25.90 -13.67
C LYS A 36 -3.72 -25.24 -14.94
N LEU A 37 -3.67 -23.91 -15.04
CA LEU A 37 -3.06 -23.22 -16.20
C LEU A 37 -1.59 -23.57 -16.39
N HIS A 38 -0.95 -24.01 -15.31
CA HIS A 38 0.45 -24.40 -15.28
C HIS A 38 0.65 -25.91 -15.40
N TRP A 39 -0.41 -26.68 -15.65
CA TRP A 39 -0.35 -28.13 -15.87
C TRP A 39 -0.44 -28.49 -17.36
N ASN A 40 0.26 -29.54 -17.75
CA ASN A 40 0.06 -30.19 -19.03
C ASN A 40 -1.10 -31.21 -18.95
N SER A 41 -1.40 -31.88 -20.07
CA SER A 41 -2.46 -32.92 -20.13
C SER A 41 -2.17 -34.19 -19.31
N LYS A 42 -1.00 -34.27 -18.66
CA LYS A 42 -0.57 -35.38 -17.80
C LYS A 42 -0.52 -34.98 -16.32
N ASP A 43 -1.09 -33.83 -15.95
CA ASP A 43 -1.07 -33.27 -14.59
C ASP A 43 0.34 -32.96 -14.06
N GLU A 44 1.31 -32.72 -14.95
CA GLU A 44 2.66 -32.27 -14.61
C GLU A 44 2.79 -30.77 -14.82
N TYR A 45 3.61 -30.10 -14.02
CA TYR A 45 3.88 -28.67 -14.23
C TYR A 45 4.63 -28.44 -15.54
N LEU A 46 4.17 -27.45 -16.32
CA LEU A 46 4.85 -27.01 -17.53
C LEU A 46 6.27 -26.56 -17.19
N PRO A 47 7.30 -26.89 -17.99
CA PRO A 47 8.65 -26.38 -17.76
C PRO A 47 8.69 -24.87 -17.96
N THR A 48 9.53 -24.18 -17.18
CA THR A 48 9.62 -22.73 -17.28
C THR A 48 10.24 -22.31 -18.59
N THR A 49 9.63 -21.38 -19.32
CA THR A 49 10.22 -20.82 -20.54
C THR A 49 10.86 -19.46 -20.31
N ILE A 50 12.01 -19.22 -20.92
CA ILE A 50 12.65 -17.91 -21.05
C ILE A 50 12.63 -17.53 -22.53
N ARG A 51 12.23 -16.29 -22.83
CA ARG A 51 12.48 -15.69 -24.15
C ARG A 51 13.84 -15.02 -24.13
N ASP A 52 14.72 -15.44 -25.02
CA ASP A 52 15.96 -14.75 -25.36
C ASP A 52 15.91 -14.23 -26.81
N HIS A 53 17.00 -13.64 -27.27
CA HIS A 53 17.14 -13.11 -28.64
C HIS A 53 17.22 -14.22 -29.70
N ALA A 54 17.41 -15.48 -29.31
CA ALA A 54 17.47 -16.65 -30.18
C ALA A 54 16.15 -17.45 -30.23
N GLY A 55 15.21 -17.19 -29.32
CA GLY A 55 13.90 -17.82 -29.30
C GLY A 55 13.33 -18.03 -27.90
N THR A 56 12.44 -19.00 -27.76
CA THR A 56 11.89 -19.41 -26.45
C THR A 56 12.54 -20.71 -26.02
N VAL A 57 13.33 -20.66 -24.94
CA VAL A 57 14.06 -21.82 -24.40
C VAL A 57 13.36 -22.31 -23.14
N ALA A 58 13.02 -23.59 -23.10
CA ALA A 58 12.54 -24.23 -21.87
C ALA A 58 13.72 -24.51 -20.93
N LEU A 59 13.59 -24.07 -19.68
CA LEU A 59 14.48 -24.42 -18.60
C LEU A 59 14.22 -25.86 -18.17
N ALA A 60 15.28 -26.61 -17.91
CA ALA A 60 15.23 -27.94 -17.31
C ALA A 60 14.95 -27.85 -15.79
N ASP A 61 13.95 -27.08 -15.39
CA ASP A 61 13.58 -26.86 -14.00
C ASP A 61 12.49 -27.83 -13.51
N HIS A 62 12.09 -28.80 -14.35
CA HIS A 62 10.96 -29.71 -14.07
C HIS A 62 9.67 -28.98 -13.66
N GLY A 63 9.48 -27.77 -14.17
CA GLY A 63 8.34 -26.93 -13.81
C GLY A 63 8.37 -26.47 -12.35
N ILE A 64 9.52 -26.45 -11.67
CA ILE A 64 9.66 -25.91 -10.30
C ILE A 64 9.31 -24.42 -10.27
N ASP A 65 9.81 -23.61 -11.21
CA ASP A 65 9.49 -22.20 -11.27
C ASP A 65 8.06 -21.98 -11.79
N THR A 66 7.53 -22.85 -12.64
CA THR A 66 6.10 -22.86 -13.01
C THR A 66 5.20 -23.25 -11.85
N ARG A 67 5.56 -24.24 -11.03
CA ARG A 67 4.87 -24.60 -9.78
C ARG A 67 4.91 -23.47 -8.79
N ARG A 68 6.03 -22.76 -8.73
CA ARG A 68 6.16 -21.54 -7.93
C ARG A 68 5.29 -20.42 -8.49
N LYS A 69 5.26 -20.19 -9.81
CA LYS A 69 4.38 -19.24 -10.51
C LYS A 69 2.92 -19.56 -10.31
N ALA A 70 2.53 -20.83 -10.38
CA ALA A 70 1.19 -21.30 -10.09
C ALA A 70 0.75 -21.04 -8.65
N ARG A 71 1.72 -20.99 -7.72
CA ARG A 71 1.53 -20.52 -6.35
C ARG A 71 1.67 -19.00 -6.21
N MET A 72 2.17 -18.30 -7.24
CA MET A 72 2.21 -16.84 -7.28
C MET A 72 0.81 -16.30 -7.53
N HIS A 73 0.67 -15.05 -7.11
CA HIS A 73 -0.52 -14.55 -6.49
C HIS A 73 -1.49 -13.85 -7.45
N TRP A 74 -2.73 -13.66 -7.01
CA TRP A 74 -3.79 -12.91 -7.68
C TRP A 74 -3.38 -11.52 -8.20
N SER A 75 -2.38 -10.86 -7.61
CA SER A 75 -1.91 -9.53 -8.03
C SER A 75 -1.01 -9.56 -9.27
N ASN A 76 -0.61 -10.74 -9.76
CA ASN A 76 0.07 -10.88 -11.06
C ASN A 76 -0.91 -11.07 -12.24
N PHE A 77 -2.23 -11.04 -12.00
CA PHE A 77 -3.27 -11.15 -13.05
C PHE A 77 -3.60 -9.79 -13.67
N HIS A 78 -2.57 -9.03 -13.99
CA HIS A 78 -2.71 -7.80 -14.72
C HIS A 78 -2.05 -7.97 -16.08
N SER A 79 -2.81 -7.71 -17.15
CA SER A 79 -2.31 -7.73 -18.52
C SER A 79 -1.31 -6.60 -18.80
N ASN A 80 -1.26 -5.59 -17.95
CA ASN A 80 -0.30 -4.50 -18.05
C ASN A 80 1.00 -4.87 -17.30
N GLU A 81 2.12 -4.83 -18.04
CA GLU A 81 3.45 -5.14 -17.52
C GLU A 81 3.87 -4.21 -16.35
N GLU A 82 3.35 -2.99 -16.30
CA GLU A 82 3.58 -2.05 -15.19
C GLU A 82 2.95 -2.51 -13.86
N CYS A 83 2.00 -3.43 -13.93
CA CYS A 83 1.33 -4.00 -12.77
C CYS A 83 2.03 -5.24 -12.22
N ILE A 84 3.02 -5.79 -12.94
CA ILE A 84 3.66 -7.04 -12.56
C ILE A 84 4.57 -6.77 -11.37
N HIS A 85 4.21 -7.31 -10.22
CA HIS A 85 5.07 -7.23 -9.05
C HIS A 85 6.35 -8.04 -9.26
N PRO A 86 7.46 -7.66 -8.58
CA PRO A 86 8.65 -8.49 -8.54
C PRO A 86 8.28 -9.95 -8.23
N ARG A 87 8.82 -10.90 -9.01
CA ARG A 87 8.51 -12.36 -8.92
C ARG A 87 8.80 -13.00 -7.56
N ASN A 88 9.34 -12.25 -6.61
CA ASN A 88 9.63 -12.68 -5.25
C ASN A 88 8.57 -12.22 -4.24
N TRP A 89 7.59 -11.40 -4.62
CA TRP A 89 6.52 -10.98 -3.72
C TRP A 89 5.49 -12.11 -3.55
N ALA A 90 5.12 -12.34 -2.29
CA ALA A 90 4.11 -13.32 -1.89
C ALA A 90 2.86 -12.57 -1.43
N ASP A 91 2.22 -11.88 -2.36
CA ASP A 91 0.92 -11.28 -2.13
C ASP A 91 -0.09 -12.40 -1.76
N SER A 92 -1.18 -12.07 -1.06
CA SER A 92 -2.24 -13.02 -0.64
C SER A 92 -3.62 -12.47 -0.99
N PHE A 93 -4.67 -13.30 -1.09
CA PHE A 93 -5.98 -12.79 -1.52
C PHE A 93 -6.46 -11.68 -0.56
N VAL A 94 -6.07 -11.80 0.72
CA VAL A 94 -6.17 -10.75 1.73
C VAL A 94 -5.51 -9.42 1.31
N SER A 95 -4.32 -9.43 0.69
CA SER A 95 -3.68 -8.20 0.21
C SER A 95 -4.43 -7.54 -0.94
N LEU A 96 -5.16 -8.30 -1.76
CA LEU A 96 -6.09 -7.72 -2.73
C LEU A 96 -7.36 -7.21 -2.06
N ALA A 97 -7.96 -8.00 -1.17
CA ALA A 97 -9.13 -7.60 -0.40
C ALA A 97 -8.89 -6.26 0.32
N VAL A 98 -7.68 -6.05 0.87
CA VAL A 98 -7.24 -4.76 1.42
C VAL A 98 -7.25 -3.63 0.38
N GLN A 99 -6.74 -3.87 -0.83
CA GLN A 99 -6.72 -2.85 -1.90
C GLN A 99 -8.12 -2.50 -2.39
N PHE A 100 -9.03 -3.47 -2.37
CA PHE A 100 -10.43 -3.32 -2.77
C PHE A 100 -11.35 -2.89 -1.61
N GLY A 101 -10.82 -2.65 -0.42
CA GLY A 101 -11.61 -2.15 0.69
C GLY A 101 -12.59 -3.17 1.28
N LEU A 102 -12.34 -4.47 1.09
CA LEU A 102 -13.20 -5.56 1.57
C LEU A 102 -12.98 -5.77 3.07
N ARG A 103 -13.46 -4.83 3.89
CA ARG A 103 -13.16 -4.73 5.31
C ARG A 103 -13.55 -6.00 6.07
N ASP A 104 -14.76 -6.48 5.85
CA ASP A 104 -15.28 -7.57 6.66
C ASP A 104 -14.56 -8.88 6.32
N TYR A 105 -14.32 -9.11 5.01
CA TYR A 105 -13.51 -10.25 4.57
C TYR A 105 -12.10 -10.18 5.17
N VAL A 106 -11.46 -9.01 5.11
CA VAL A 106 -10.13 -8.80 5.70
C VAL A 106 -10.14 -9.09 7.20
N SER A 107 -11.18 -8.64 7.93
CA SER A 107 -11.29 -8.93 9.36
C SER A 107 -11.36 -10.43 9.63
N HIS A 108 -12.27 -11.12 8.95
CA HIS A 108 -12.45 -12.56 9.10
C HIS A 108 -11.18 -13.35 8.75
N ALA A 109 -10.54 -13.00 7.63
CA ALA A 109 -9.31 -13.65 7.21
C ALA A 109 -8.17 -13.44 8.23
N LEU A 110 -8.04 -12.23 8.78
CA LEU A 110 -7.05 -11.94 9.82
C LEU A 110 -7.36 -12.69 11.12
N ASP A 111 -8.63 -12.77 11.52
CA ASP A 111 -9.08 -13.51 12.70
C ASP A 111 -8.81 -15.02 12.56
N ALA A 112 -9.10 -15.59 11.40
CA ALA A 112 -8.78 -16.99 11.09
C ALA A 112 -7.25 -17.25 11.13
N LEU A 113 -6.45 -16.33 10.59
CA LEU A 113 -4.99 -16.42 10.64
C LEU A 113 -4.45 -16.36 12.08
N MET A 114 -4.99 -15.45 12.90
CA MET A 114 -4.60 -15.32 14.30
C MET A 114 -5.04 -16.52 15.14
N ALA A 115 -6.23 -17.08 14.87
CA ALA A 115 -6.74 -18.27 15.57
C ALA A 115 -5.90 -19.53 15.30
N ARG A 116 -5.32 -19.65 14.09
CA ARG A 116 -4.48 -20.80 13.70
C ARG A 116 -3.11 -20.84 14.40
N SER A 117 -2.69 -19.76 15.07
CA SER A 117 -1.35 -19.69 15.66
C SER A 117 -1.30 -19.03 17.04
N PRO A 118 -1.58 -19.78 18.13
CA PRO A 118 -1.54 -19.26 19.50
C PRO A 118 -0.16 -18.74 19.96
N LEU A 119 0.91 -19.17 19.27
CA LEU A 119 2.31 -18.80 19.53
C LEU A 119 2.82 -17.62 18.65
N GLN A 120 2.07 -17.18 17.64
CA GLN A 120 2.42 -16.03 16.79
C GLN A 120 1.55 -14.81 17.08
N ARG A 121 1.28 -14.54 18.37
CA ARG A 121 0.54 -13.36 18.85
C ARG A 121 1.15 -12.01 18.47
N SER A 122 2.33 -12.01 17.87
CA SER A 122 2.81 -10.86 17.13
C SER A 122 2.73 -11.18 15.64
N LEU A 123 1.96 -10.40 14.88
CA LEU A 123 2.14 -10.29 13.42
C LEU A 123 3.60 -9.97 13.03
N ALA A 124 4.44 -9.55 13.99
CA ALA A 124 5.89 -9.49 13.80
C ALA A 124 6.59 -10.86 13.67
N SER A 125 5.95 -11.98 14.04
CA SER A 125 6.47 -13.34 13.84
C SER A 125 6.26 -13.88 12.42
N LEU A 126 5.38 -13.27 11.61
CA LEU A 126 5.42 -13.44 10.16
C LEU A 126 6.67 -12.78 9.53
N LYS A 127 7.43 -11.98 10.31
CA LYS A 127 8.61 -11.23 9.84
C LYS A 127 9.95 -11.94 10.02
N SER A 128 10.04 -13.07 10.73
CA SER A 128 11.36 -13.57 11.20
C SER A 128 11.66 -15.06 10.98
N SER A 129 10.86 -15.82 10.22
CA SER A 129 11.29 -17.14 9.74
C SER A 129 12.35 -16.93 8.64
N ALA A 130 13.62 -16.97 9.06
CA ALA A 130 14.83 -16.42 8.47
C ALA A 130 15.23 -16.81 7.02
N LYS A 131 14.34 -17.36 6.19
CA LYS A 131 14.59 -17.61 4.75
C LYS A 131 13.36 -17.44 3.85
N VAL A 132 12.21 -17.00 4.36
CA VAL A 132 10.97 -16.89 3.57
C VAL A 132 10.82 -15.46 3.04
N LYS A 133 10.79 -15.36 1.72
CA LYS A 133 10.73 -14.12 0.91
C LYS A 133 9.58 -13.24 1.39
N THR A 134 9.89 -12.00 1.79
CA THR A 134 8.94 -11.06 2.40
C THR A 134 8.04 -10.46 1.32
N GLY A 135 6.75 -10.80 1.35
CA GLY A 135 5.73 -10.02 0.65
C GLY A 135 5.65 -8.61 1.21
N ARG A 136 5.05 -7.69 0.46
CA ARG A 136 4.82 -6.32 0.90
C ARG A 136 3.92 -6.33 2.15
N PRO A 137 4.15 -5.44 3.14
CA PRO A 137 3.29 -5.38 4.32
C PRO A 137 1.84 -5.10 3.95
N LEU A 138 0.88 -5.78 4.60
CA LEU A 138 -0.56 -5.62 4.33
C LEU A 138 -1.02 -4.15 4.43
N LEU A 139 -0.55 -3.44 5.46
CA LEU A 139 -0.83 -2.01 5.62
C LEU A 139 -0.33 -1.18 4.44
N MET A 140 0.80 -1.55 3.83
CA MET A 140 1.35 -0.82 2.71
C MET A 140 0.47 -0.93 1.46
N TYR A 141 -0.27 -2.02 1.26
CA TYR A 141 -1.22 -2.13 0.14
C TYR A 141 -2.39 -1.16 0.28
N ALA A 142 -2.88 -0.94 1.49
CA ALA A 142 -3.90 0.09 1.76
C ALA A 142 -3.33 1.49 1.48
N LEU A 143 -2.13 1.76 1.99
CA LEU A 143 -1.59 3.12 1.99
C LEU A 143 -1.04 3.59 0.65
N ALA A 144 -0.51 2.70 -0.17
CA ALA A 144 0.07 3.03 -1.46
C ALA A 144 -0.32 2.01 -2.53
N PRO A 145 -1.60 1.94 -2.92
CA PRO A 145 -2.04 0.99 -3.94
C PRO A 145 -1.23 1.19 -5.21
N HIS A 146 -0.82 0.11 -5.86
CA HIS A 146 -0.06 0.21 -7.10
C HIS A 146 -0.88 0.96 -8.15
N VAL A 147 -0.20 1.88 -8.84
CA VAL A 147 -0.76 2.93 -9.70
C VAL A 147 -1.74 2.46 -10.79
N PRO A 148 -1.67 1.25 -11.37
CA PRO A 148 -2.69 0.83 -12.33
C PRO A 148 -4.02 0.40 -11.68
N LEU A 149 -4.12 0.26 -10.35
CA LEU A 149 -5.45 0.20 -9.72
C LEU A 149 -6.21 1.52 -9.86
N ALA A 150 -5.54 2.65 -10.02
CA ALA A 150 -6.21 3.93 -10.23
C ALA A 150 -6.98 3.98 -11.57
N THR A 151 -6.56 3.17 -12.56
CA THR A 151 -7.25 3.06 -13.86
C THR A 151 -8.27 1.92 -13.91
N LEU A 152 -8.13 0.89 -13.07
CA LEU A 152 -8.95 -0.33 -13.11
C LEU A 152 -10.00 -0.42 -12.00
N ALA A 153 -9.85 0.35 -10.94
CA ALA A 153 -10.62 0.19 -9.72
C ALA A 153 -11.14 1.58 -9.29
N PRO A 154 -12.42 1.70 -8.87
CA PRO A 154 -12.93 2.98 -8.39
C PRO A 154 -11.98 3.51 -7.31
N HIS A 155 -11.62 4.78 -7.45
CA HIS A 155 -10.58 5.48 -6.69
C HIS A 155 -10.86 5.56 -5.18
N ASP A 156 -12.02 5.06 -4.74
CA ASP A 156 -12.56 5.04 -3.38
C ASP A 156 -12.29 3.73 -2.61
N LEU A 157 -11.56 2.78 -3.20
CA LEU A 157 -11.50 1.42 -2.64
C LEU A 157 -10.68 1.28 -1.36
N VAL A 158 -9.67 2.11 -1.11
CA VAL A 158 -9.03 2.08 0.22
C VAL A 158 -9.78 3.05 1.13
N THR A 159 -10.53 2.47 2.06
CA THR A 159 -11.34 3.21 3.01
C THR A 159 -10.62 3.38 4.35
N VAL A 160 -10.95 4.46 5.07
CA VAL A 160 -10.47 4.69 6.45
C VAL A 160 -10.74 3.48 7.37
N PRO A 161 -11.92 2.84 7.34
CA PRO A 161 -12.21 1.65 8.14
C PRO A 161 -11.28 0.46 7.91
N VAL A 162 -10.78 0.24 6.69
CA VAL A 162 -9.81 -0.84 6.43
C VAL A 162 -8.47 -0.51 7.06
N VAL A 163 -7.99 0.73 6.92
CA VAL A 163 -6.74 1.15 7.57
C VAL A 163 -6.87 1.04 9.09
N GLU A 164 -7.98 1.50 9.66
CA GLU A 164 -8.25 1.39 11.09
C GLU A 164 -8.25 -0.06 11.57
N LEU A 165 -8.97 -0.95 10.89
CA LEU A 165 -8.97 -2.38 11.16
C LEU A 165 -7.55 -2.96 11.17
N LEU A 166 -6.75 -2.66 10.14
CA LEU A 166 -5.37 -3.16 10.06
C LEU A 166 -4.51 -2.67 11.23
N LEU A 167 -4.66 -1.41 11.63
CA LEU A 167 -3.95 -0.87 12.80
C LEU A 167 -4.43 -1.50 14.11
N ASP A 168 -5.73 -1.76 14.24
CA ASP A 168 -6.31 -2.43 15.42
C ASP A 168 -5.85 -3.88 15.56
N LYS A 169 -5.62 -4.56 14.42
CA LYS A 169 -4.96 -5.88 14.41
C LYS A 169 -3.45 -5.81 14.67
N GLY A 170 -2.88 -4.64 14.95
CA GLY A 170 -1.49 -4.46 15.36
C GLY A 170 -0.48 -4.37 14.22
N LEU A 171 -0.91 -4.02 12.99
CA LEU A 171 0.02 -3.77 11.90
C LEU A 171 0.83 -2.50 12.17
N CYS A 172 2.13 -2.53 11.85
CA CYS A 172 3.06 -1.46 12.23
C CYS A 172 3.18 -0.40 11.12
N ILE A 173 2.87 0.85 11.47
CA ILE A 173 2.95 2.03 10.59
C ILE A 173 4.39 2.29 10.10
N ASN A 174 5.36 2.03 10.96
CA ASN A 174 6.78 2.27 10.69
C ASN A 174 7.50 1.03 10.16
N GLU A 175 6.75 0.01 9.74
CA GLU A 175 7.32 -1.17 9.08
C GLU A 175 7.93 -0.78 7.75
N LYS A 176 9.21 -1.14 7.57
CA LYS A 176 9.97 -0.85 6.36
C LYS A 176 9.80 -1.96 5.33
N PHE A 177 9.59 -1.55 4.09
CA PHE A 177 9.60 -2.39 2.91
C PHE A 177 10.28 -1.62 1.78
N GLU A 178 11.25 -2.25 1.12
CA GLU A 178 12.05 -1.63 0.05
C GLU A 178 12.61 -0.25 0.44
N GLY A 179 13.15 -0.16 1.67
CA GLY A 179 13.77 1.06 2.19
C GLY A 179 12.81 2.16 2.65
N ARG A 180 11.48 1.98 2.50
CA ARG A 180 10.47 2.95 2.91
C ARG A 180 9.54 2.37 3.97
N THR A 181 9.18 3.17 4.96
CA THR A 181 8.10 2.83 5.90
C THR A 181 6.74 2.83 5.19
N CYS A 182 5.74 2.16 5.76
CA CYS A 182 4.37 2.23 5.25
C CYS A 182 3.87 3.68 5.24
N TRP A 183 4.22 4.48 6.25
CA TRP A 183 3.93 5.90 6.30
C TRP A 183 4.60 6.71 5.17
N GLN A 184 5.90 6.53 4.94
CA GLN A 184 6.61 7.19 3.84
C GLN A 184 6.01 6.83 2.47
N ALA A 185 5.59 5.59 2.28
CA ALA A 185 4.93 5.18 1.04
C ALA A 185 3.55 5.86 0.87
N ALA A 186 2.78 6.01 1.94
CA ALA A 186 1.51 6.74 1.93
C ALA A 186 1.70 8.19 1.47
N LEU A 187 2.67 8.87 2.05
CA LEU A 187 3.00 10.26 1.71
C LEU A 187 3.51 10.41 0.29
N ALA A 188 4.38 9.50 -0.17
CA ALA A 188 4.87 9.49 -1.54
C ALA A 188 3.72 9.34 -2.54
N TRP A 189 2.78 8.43 -2.25
CA TRP A 189 1.60 8.20 -3.09
C TRP A 189 0.71 9.44 -3.15
N VAL A 190 0.41 10.05 -2.00
CA VAL A 190 -0.42 11.27 -1.93
C VAL A 190 0.22 12.42 -2.71
N TYR A 191 1.54 12.61 -2.55
CA TYR A 191 2.27 13.64 -3.26
C TYR A 191 2.26 13.40 -4.78
N ASP A 192 2.58 12.18 -5.22
CA ASP A 192 2.58 11.85 -6.65
C ASP A 192 1.19 12.03 -7.27
N MET A 193 0.13 11.56 -6.59
CA MET A 193 -1.23 11.61 -7.10
C MET A 193 -1.76 13.04 -7.21
N PHE A 194 -1.58 13.87 -6.19
CA PHE A 194 -2.25 15.18 -6.09
C PHE A 194 -1.36 16.38 -6.42
N VAL A 195 -0.04 16.27 -6.23
CA VAL A 195 0.92 17.35 -6.54
C VAL A 195 1.53 17.15 -7.91
N THR A 196 2.16 15.99 -8.15
CA THR A 196 2.85 15.74 -9.42
C THR A 196 1.86 15.56 -10.56
N LYS A 197 0.84 14.73 -10.34
CA LYS A 197 -0.13 14.37 -11.38
C LYS A 197 -1.43 15.17 -11.31
N GLY A 198 -1.60 16.02 -10.30
CA GLY A 198 -2.76 16.91 -10.18
C GLY A 198 -4.12 16.19 -10.20
N GLY A 199 -4.19 14.94 -9.70
CA GLY A 199 -5.41 14.12 -9.75
C GLY A 199 -5.76 13.56 -11.13
N HIS A 200 -4.98 13.84 -12.18
CA HIS A 200 -5.23 13.38 -13.54
C HIS A 200 -5.45 11.86 -13.66
N PRO A 201 -4.76 10.97 -12.94
CA PRO A 201 -5.00 9.53 -13.05
C PRO A 201 -6.42 9.13 -12.66
N ILE A 202 -7.02 9.83 -11.70
CA ILE A 202 -8.41 9.60 -11.26
C ILE A 202 -9.37 10.05 -12.36
N SER A 203 -9.11 11.20 -12.98
CA SER A 203 -9.92 11.72 -14.08
C SER A 203 -9.81 10.86 -15.35
N ALA A 204 -8.61 10.38 -15.68
CA ALA A 204 -8.37 9.50 -16.81
C ALA A 204 -9.08 8.15 -16.67
N ALA A 205 -9.37 7.71 -15.45
CA ALA A 205 -10.16 6.52 -15.14
C ALA A 205 -11.68 6.75 -15.21
N GLY A 206 -12.13 7.91 -15.72
CA GLY A 206 -13.54 8.28 -15.78
C GLY A 206 -14.08 8.94 -14.52
N GLY A 207 -13.22 9.28 -13.56
CA GLY A 207 -13.60 10.05 -12.37
C GLY A 207 -13.85 11.53 -12.66
N THR A 208 -14.73 12.14 -11.89
CA THR A 208 -15.03 13.58 -11.93
C THR A 208 -14.13 14.37 -10.98
N ASN A 209 -14.13 15.71 -11.08
CA ASN A 209 -13.45 16.56 -10.08
C ASN A 209 -13.99 16.36 -8.66
N ARG A 210 -15.28 15.99 -8.53
CA ARG A 210 -15.87 15.65 -7.24
C ARG A 210 -15.23 14.39 -6.65
N ASP A 211 -14.94 13.42 -7.51
CA ASP A 211 -14.31 12.17 -7.10
C ASP A 211 -12.85 12.38 -6.72
N VAL A 212 -12.10 13.19 -7.49
CA VAL A 212 -10.73 13.59 -7.11
C VAL A 212 -10.72 14.22 -5.71
N LYS A 213 -11.69 15.10 -5.42
CA LYS A 213 -11.86 15.73 -4.12
C LYS A 213 -12.18 14.71 -3.02
N ALA A 214 -13.13 13.79 -3.27
CA ALA A 214 -13.49 12.75 -2.31
C ALA A 214 -12.29 11.88 -1.95
N VAL A 215 -11.50 11.46 -2.93
CA VAL A 215 -10.29 10.66 -2.72
C VAL A 215 -9.25 11.44 -1.92
N ALA A 216 -9.06 12.73 -2.21
CA ALA A 216 -8.16 13.58 -1.45
C ALA A 216 -8.60 13.73 0.01
N GLU A 217 -9.90 13.88 0.27
CA GLU A 217 -10.46 13.94 1.62
C GLU A 217 -10.28 12.62 2.37
N THR A 218 -10.62 11.48 1.75
CA THR A 218 -10.37 10.14 2.33
C THR A 218 -8.89 9.94 2.66
N ARG A 219 -7.98 10.36 1.77
CA ARG A 219 -6.53 10.25 2.00
C ARG A 219 -6.04 11.18 3.10
N ALA A 220 -6.60 12.37 3.22
CA ALA A 220 -6.34 13.28 4.33
C ALA A 220 -6.79 12.66 5.67
N GLU A 221 -7.94 11.98 5.71
CA GLU A 221 -8.41 11.25 6.89
C GLU A 221 -7.49 10.09 7.26
N ILE A 222 -7.04 9.31 6.27
CA ILE A 222 -6.06 8.25 6.49
C ILE A 222 -4.76 8.82 7.06
N CYS A 223 -4.23 9.93 6.51
CA CYS A 223 -3.04 10.59 7.05
C CYS A 223 -3.25 11.05 8.50
N LEU A 224 -4.42 11.63 8.80
CA LEU A 224 -4.76 12.06 10.16
C LEU A 224 -4.82 10.87 11.13
N LEU A 225 -5.43 9.75 10.71
CA LEU A 225 -5.47 8.51 11.48
C LEU A 225 -4.07 7.99 11.78
N LEU A 226 -3.20 7.92 10.77
CA LEU A 226 -1.82 7.44 10.94
C LEU A 226 -1.02 8.32 11.91
N LEU A 227 -1.13 9.65 11.80
CA LEU A 227 -0.50 10.59 12.72
C LEU A 227 -0.97 10.37 14.16
N LYS A 228 -2.28 10.24 14.38
CA LYS A 228 -2.86 9.94 15.71
C LYS A 228 -2.39 8.60 16.27
N ARG A 229 -2.07 7.64 15.40
CA ARG A 229 -1.60 6.30 15.76
C ARG A 229 -0.06 6.21 15.84
N GLY A 230 0.64 7.34 15.83
CA GLY A 230 2.09 7.41 16.07
C GLY A 230 2.96 7.32 14.82
N ALA A 231 2.43 7.71 13.66
CA ALA A 231 3.27 7.94 12.47
C ALA A 231 4.27 9.07 12.76
N ASP A 232 5.53 8.85 12.38
CA ASP A 232 6.60 9.82 12.60
C ASP A 232 6.43 11.03 11.67
N VAL A 233 6.32 12.23 12.24
CA VAL A 233 6.19 13.51 11.52
C VAL A 233 7.50 13.97 10.89
N ASN A 234 8.63 13.46 11.34
CA ASN A 234 9.96 13.88 10.89
C ASN A 234 10.50 13.03 9.74
N VAL A 235 9.67 12.16 9.15
CA VAL A 235 10.12 11.34 8.02
C VAL A 235 10.34 12.21 6.78
N MET A 236 11.44 11.92 6.09
CA MET A 236 11.69 12.47 4.76
C MET A 236 11.20 11.48 3.72
N VAL A 237 10.56 12.00 2.68
CA VAL A 237 10.11 11.21 1.53
C VAL A 237 10.91 11.63 0.31
N GLU A 238 11.61 10.67 -0.30
CA GLU A 238 12.19 10.83 -1.63
C GLU A 238 11.08 10.58 -2.65
N VAL A 239 10.68 11.64 -3.37
CA VAL A 239 9.76 11.53 -4.49
C VAL A 239 10.62 11.49 -5.75
N ASN A 240 10.57 10.39 -6.49
CA ASN A 240 11.26 10.31 -7.78
C ASN A 240 10.61 11.31 -8.74
N ASP A 241 11.32 12.41 -9.01
CA ASP A 241 10.99 13.33 -10.08
C ASP A 241 11.31 12.59 -11.40
N THR A 242 10.31 12.00 -12.04
CA THR A 242 10.40 11.70 -13.48
C THR A 242 10.41 13.02 -14.23
N ARG A 243 11.59 13.66 -14.23
CA ARG A 243 12.23 14.43 -15.30
C ARG A 243 11.35 14.86 -16.48
N THR A 244 10.35 15.75 -16.31
CA THR A 244 9.76 16.42 -17.51
C THR A 244 9.07 17.79 -17.42
N LEU A 245 8.97 18.53 -16.31
CA LEU A 245 8.31 19.88 -16.38
C LEU A 245 8.92 21.03 -15.58
N TRP A 246 10.01 20.83 -14.82
CA TRP A 246 10.58 21.92 -14.00
C TRP A 246 11.68 22.74 -14.71
N ARG A 247 12.19 22.29 -15.86
CA ARG A 247 13.24 23.01 -16.61
C ARG A 247 12.75 24.33 -17.25
N SER A 248 11.43 24.50 -17.39
CA SER A 248 10.84 25.71 -17.96
C SER A 248 10.55 26.80 -16.92
N LEU A 249 10.60 26.50 -15.62
CA LEU A 249 10.13 27.46 -14.59
C LEU A 249 11.25 28.03 -13.70
N MET A 250 12.48 27.55 -13.83
CA MET A 250 13.63 28.05 -13.07
C MET A 250 14.86 28.10 -13.97
N THR A 251 15.02 29.23 -14.67
CA THR A 251 16.35 29.71 -15.02
C THR A 251 17.03 30.23 -13.75
N ASP A 252 18.30 29.86 -13.62
CA ASP A 252 19.30 30.33 -12.65
C ASP A 252 19.24 29.79 -11.22
N SER A 253 19.60 28.51 -11.06
CA SER A 253 20.47 28.07 -9.94
C SER A 253 21.06 26.68 -10.24
N GLU A 254 22.38 26.65 -10.46
CA GLU A 254 23.18 25.45 -10.76
C GLU A 254 23.39 24.51 -9.54
N GLU A 255 22.78 24.81 -8.38
CA GLU A 255 22.84 23.93 -7.20
C GLU A 255 21.85 22.74 -7.26
N SER A 256 21.04 22.64 -8.31
CA SER A 256 19.86 21.76 -8.37
C SER A 256 20.07 20.30 -8.80
N GLU A 257 21.30 19.84 -9.09
CA GLU A 257 21.53 18.44 -9.51
C GLU A 257 21.83 17.44 -8.37
N LYS A 258 22.16 17.89 -7.15
CA LYS A 258 22.43 16.97 -6.01
C LYS A 258 21.34 16.92 -4.95
N GLU A 259 20.37 17.79 -5.03
CA GLU A 259 19.23 17.82 -4.11
C GLU A 259 18.17 16.84 -4.61
N LYS A 260 18.38 15.55 -4.32
CA LYS A 260 17.25 14.61 -4.16
C LYS A 260 16.26 15.34 -3.27
N ARG A 261 15.13 15.79 -3.81
CA ARG A 261 14.19 16.68 -3.11
C ARG A 261 13.58 15.89 -1.96
N HIS A 262 14.20 15.97 -0.79
CA HIS A 262 13.68 15.41 0.44
C HIS A 262 12.51 16.29 0.85
N ILE A 263 11.29 15.77 0.75
CA ILE A 263 10.11 16.51 1.17
C ILE A 263 9.78 16.09 2.59
N THR A 264 9.82 17.04 3.52
CA THR A 264 9.30 16.85 4.88
C THR A 264 7.79 16.66 4.83
N VAL A 265 7.24 15.81 5.72
CA VAL A 265 5.80 15.51 5.86
C VAL A 265 4.93 16.77 5.77
N THR A 266 5.32 17.83 6.49
CA THR A 266 4.60 19.09 6.53
C THR A 266 4.48 19.76 5.16
N VAL A 267 5.52 19.70 4.33
CA VAL A 267 5.49 20.24 2.96
C VAL A 267 4.67 19.35 2.04
N ALA A 268 4.81 18.02 2.15
CA ALA A 268 4.05 17.08 1.33
C ALA A 268 2.55 17.23 1.59
N LEU A 269 2.12 17.22 2.85
CA LEU A 269 0.70 17.34 3.22
C LEU A 269 0.14 18.72 2.90
N ARG A 270 0.90 19.80 3.15
CA ARG A 270 0.45 21.16 2.79
C ARG A 270 0.22 21.30 1.29
N LYS A 271 1.18 20.88 0.45
CA LYS A 271 1.07 21.02 -1.01
C LYS A 271 0.02 20.09 -1.61
N SER A 272 -0.10 18.86 -1.10
CA SER A 272 -0.99 17.85 -1.68
C SER A 272 -2.47 18.16 -1.47
N PHE A 273 -2.81 18.89 -0.40
CA PHE A 273 -4.21 19.05 0.01
C PHE A 273 -4.75 20.48 -0.10
N THR A 274 -3.92 21.48 -0.41
CA THR A 274 -4.37 22.88 -0.52
C THR A 274 -5.46 23.12 -1.54
N GLN A 275 -5.50 22.35 -2.63
CA GLN A 275 -6.50 22.50 -3.69
C GLN A 275 -7.63 21.47 -3.60
N TRP A 276 -7.39 20.34 -2.96
CA TRP A 276 -8.24 19.15 -3.09
C TRP A 276 -9.05 18.81 -1.85
N VAL A 277 -8.79 19.46 -0.72
CA VAL A 277 -9.40 19.10 0.57
C VAL A 277 -10.10 20.31 1.17
N SER A 278 -11.21 20.09 1.87
CA SER A 278 -11.91 21.16 2.59
C SER A 278 -11.02 21.87 3.62
N GLU A 279 -11.23 23.18 3.79
CA GLU A 279 -10.42 24.01 4.71
C GLU A 279 -10.48 23.50 6.16
N GLY A 280 -11.64 22.97 6.58
CA GLY A 280 -11.79 22.35 7.90
C GLY A 280 -10.93 21.10 8.08
N MET A 281 -10.79 20.27 7.05
CA MET A 281 -9.90 19.10 7.10
C MET A 281 -8.42 19.51 7.09
N ARG A 282 -8.06 20.48 6.25
CA ARG A 282 -6.71 21.05 6.23
C ARG A 282 -6.30 21.61 7.59
N THR A 283 -7.20 22.37 8.23
CA THR A 283 -6.96 22.95 9.55
C THR A 283 -6.76 21.86 10.61
N ARG A 284 -7.58 20.79 10.60
CA ARG A 284 -7.42 19.65 11.51
C ARG A 284 -6.08 18.94 11.34
N LEU A 285 -5.65 18.71 10.09
CA LEU A 285 -4.35 18.11 9.79
C LEU A 285 -3.19 18.96 10.32
N LEU A 286 -3.21 20.27 10.02
CA LEU A 286 -2.15 21.19 10.45
C LEU A 286 -2.09 21.33 11.97
N ALA A 287 -3.24 21.40 12.63
CA ALA A 287 -3.31 21.44 14.09
C ALA A 287 -2.72 20.17 14.71
N THR A 288 -3.03 19.00 14.15
CA THR A 288 -2.50 17.71 14.64
C THR A 288 -0.99 17.60 14.45
N ILE A 289 -0.46 18.03 13.30
CA ILE A 289 0.98 18.05 13.04
C ILE A 289 1.68 18.94 14.06
N LYS A 290 1.18 20.17 14.26
CA LYS A 290 1.73 21.11 15.23
C LYS A 290 1.72 20.55 16.65
N GLU A 291 0.62 19.92 17.06
CA GLU A 291 0.53 19.28 18.38
C GLU A 291 1.55 18.16 18.56
N ILE A 292 1.78 17.34 17.53
CA ILE A 292 2.79 16.27 17.57
C ILE A 292 4.21 16.85 17.64
N GLU A 293 4.50 17.89 16.85
CA GLU A 293 5.78 18.60 16.88
C GLU A 293 6.05 19.18 18.27
N GLU A 294 5.09 19.90 18.87
CA GLU A 294 5.20 20.47 20.21
C GLU A 294 5.40 19.40 21.30
N ARG A 295 4.69 18.27 21.20
CA ARG A 295 4.86 17.13 22.12
C ARG A 295 6.26 16.51 21.99
N SER A 296 6.75 16.33 20.76
CA SER A 296 8.09 15.81 20.48
C SER A 296 9.17 16.72 21.07
N GLU A 297 9.09 18.03 20.85
CA GLU A 297 10.01 19.00 21.43
C GLU A 297 9.98 19.00 22.96
N ALA A 298 8.79 18.87 23.57
CA ALA A 298 8.65 18.80 25.01
C ALA A 298 9.28 17.52 25.60
N GLU A 299 9.18 16.39 24.90
CA GLU A 299 9.85 15.15 25.29
C GLU A 299 11.39 15.25 25.18
N GLU A 300 11.91 15.83 24.10
CA GLU A 300 13.35 16.06 23.95
C GLU A 300 13.89 17.01 25.01
N ARG A 301 13.15 18.07 25.38
CA ARG A 301 13.51 18.96 26.51
C ARG A 301 13.56 18.21 27.85
N LYS A 302 12.66 17.24 28.08
CA LYS A 302 12.67 16.40 29.30
C LYS A 302 13.86 15.44 29.31
N LYS A 303 14.24 14.88 28.17
CA LYS A 303 15.42 14.00 28.03
C LYS A 303 16.73 14.79 28.19
N GLY A 304 16.82 15.97 27.58
CA GLY A 304 17.98 16.87 27.70
C GLY A 304 18.22 17.43 29.10
N LYS A 305 17.19 17.49 29.97
CA LYS A 305 17.34 17.87 31.39
C LYS A 305 17.89 16.74 32.29
N LYS A 306 18.16 15.53 31.78
CA LYS A 306 18.72 14.41 32.57
C LYS A 306 20.27 14.34 32.59
N VAL A 307 20.97 15.43 32.30
CA VAL A 307 22.44 15.54 32.17
C VAL A 307 22.84 16.83 32.91
N PHE A 308 23.64 16.95 33.97
CA PHE A 308 24.54 16.11 34.78
C PHE A 308 24.50 16.70 36.20
N THR A 309 24.12 15.95 37.24
CA THR A 309 24.54 16.27 38.62
C THR A 309 25.78 15.46 38.93
N TRP A 310 26.96 15.98 38.58
CA TRP A 310 28.19 15.53 39.22
C TRP A 310 28.08 15.90 40.71
N LYS A 311 27.90 14.90 41.57
CA LYS A 311 28.16 15.07 43.01
C LYS A 311 29.65 15.40 43.15
N LYS A 312 29.92 16.57 43.73
CA LYS A 312 31.24 17.00 44.20
C LYS A 312 31.78 16.05 45.27
#